data_AF-A0A0Q4EHJ3-F1
#
_entry.id   AF-A0A0Q4EHJ3-F1
#
_cell.length_a   1.000
_cell.length_b   1.000
_cell.length_c   1.000
_cell.angle_alpha   90.00
_cell.angle_beta   90.00
_cell.angle_gamma   90.00
#
_symmetry.space_group_name_H-M   'P 1'
#
loop_
_entity.id
_entity.type
_entity.pdbx_description
1 polymer ?
#
loop_
_entity_poly.entity_id
_entity_poly.type
_entity_poly.pdbx_seq_one_letter_code
_entity_poly.pdbx_strand_id
1 'polypeptide(L)'
;MLTSLGQTEARHLRYSWDQKMEETLSSTFMGTKGKPISFNGKTIVAIMEIKITEPRTVFSVRRLGATNGRVQGLALKMMGGKIVVEGFGNGCPEIVLWSDTSPDALEIEVFSKGGNVLKI
;
A
#
# COMPACT_ATOMS: atom_id res chain seq x y z
N MET A 1 -57.47 -41.72 4.32
CA MET A 1 -57.20 -40.27 4.24
C MET A 1 -55.81 -40.07 4.84
N LEU A 2 -54.74 -39.92 4.03
CA LEU A 2 -54.13 -38.62 3.61
C LEU A 2 -53.98 -37.69 4.83
N THR A 3 -52.80 -37.35 5.36
CA THR A 3 -51.64 -36.74 4.66
C THR A 3 -50.34 -36.75 5.49
N SER A 4 -49.21 -37.02 4.81
CA SER A 4 -47.91 -36.29 4.81
C SER A 4 -47.30 -35.76 6.12
N LEU A 5 -46.07 -36.22 6.47
CA LEU A 5 -44.94 -35.47 7.06
C LEU A 5 -43.89 -36.51 7.54
N GLY A 6 -42.61 -36.54 7.17
CA GLY A 6 -41.79 -35.77 6.27
C GLY A 6 -40.46 -36.53 6.12
N GLN A 7 -39.87 -36.47 4.92
CA GLN A 7 -38.51 -36.94 4.67
C GLN A 7 -37.55 -36.29 5.66
N THR A 8 -36.95 -37.08 6.54
CA THR A 8 -35.78 -36.63 7.31
C THR A 8 -34.55 -37.19 6.61
N GLU A 9 -34.24 -36.64 5.44
CA GLU A 9 -32.90 -36.78 4.85
C GLU A 9 -31.93 -36.07 5.81
N ALA A 10 -31.16 -36.85 6.56
CA ALA A 10 -30.00 -36.37 7.28
C ALA A 10 -28.95 -35.90 6.28
N ARG A 11 -29.12 -34.69 5.76
CA ARG A 11 -28.15 -34.02 4.90
C ARG A 11 -26.95 -33.64 5.75
N HIS A 12 -25.93 -34.47 5.62
CA HIS A 12 -24.53 -34.20 5.92
C HIS A 12 -24.11 -32.85 5.32
N LEU A 13 -24.23 -31.76 6.07
CA LEU A 13 -23.60 -30.49 5.73
C LEU A 13 -22.12 -30.59 6.12
N ARG A 14 -21.31 -31.14 5.22
CA ARG A 14 -19.87 -30.88 5.23
C ARG A 14 -19.70 -29.41 4.87
N TYR A 15 -19.53 -28.57 5.88
CA TYR A 15 -19.03 -27.21 5.72
C TYR A 15 -17.62 -27.31 5.10
N SER A 16 -17.56 -27.11 3.78
CA SER A 16 -16.32 -26.94 3.04
C SER A 16 -15.75 -25.58 3.43
N TRP A 17 -14.77 -25.57 4.32
CA TRP A 17 -13.97 -24.39 4.69
C TRP A 17 -12.98 -23.98 3.58
N ASP A 18 -13.33 -24.21 2.32
CA ASP A 18 -12.61 -23.65 1.17
C ASP A 18 -13.14 -22.23 0.90
N GLN A 19 -13.07 -21.36 1.92
CA GLN A 19 -12.94 -19.95 1.62
C GLN A 19 -11.57 -19.80 0.97
N LYS A 20 -11.54 -19.84 -0.37
CA LYS A 20 -10.43 -19.28 -1.16
C LYS A 20 -10.14 -17.92 -0.55
N MET A 21 -9.08 -17.81 0.25
CA MET A 21 -8.52 -16.50 0.58
C MET A 21 -8.25 -15.85 -0.77
N GLU A 22 -8.97 -14.78 -1.08
CA GLU A 22 -8.63 -13.99 -2.25
C GLU A 22 -7.17 -13.59 -2.10
N GLU A 23 -6.39 -13.92 -3.13
CA GLU A 23 -4.97 -13.65 -3.12
C GLU A 23 -4.78 -12.12 -3.08
N THR A 24 -4.34 -11.62 -1.92
CA THR A 24 -4.05 -10.20 -1.75
C THR A 24 -2.75 -9.84 -2.45
N LEU A 25 -2.59 -8.57 -2.84
CA LEU A 25 -1.30 -8.08 -3.34
C LEU A 25 -0.15 -8.38 -2.37
N SER A 26 -0.42 -8.31 -1.06
CA SER A 26 0.55 -8.65 -0.01
C SER A 26 1.01 -10.12 -0.08
N SER A 27 0.08 -11.07 -0.18
CA SER A 27 0.43 -12.50 -0.34
C SER A 27 1.17 -12.75 -1.65
N THR A 28 0.79 -12.08 -2.73
CA THR A 28 1.51 -12.20 -4.01
C THR A 28 2.95 -11.69 -3.88
N PHE A 29 3.17 -10.52 -3.27
CA PHE A 29 4.52 -9.99 -3.05
C PHE A 29 5.36 -10.85 -2.09
N MET A 30 4.73 -11.46 -1.07
CA MET A 30 5.42 -12.43 -0.22
C MET A 30 5.91 -13.63 -1.03
N GLY A 31 5.07 -14.16 -1.93
CA GLY A 31 5.43 -15.25 -2.83
C GLY A 31 6.55 -14.88 -3.80
N THR A 32 6.56 -13.65 -4.31
CA THR A 32 7.61 -13.18 -5.24
C THR A 32 8.88 -12.70 -4.54
N LYS A 33 8.91 -12.70 -3.20
CA LYS A 33 9.99 -12.11 -2.38
C LYS A 33 10.24 -10.64 -2.74
N GLY A 34 9.16 -9.88 -2.94
CA GLY A 34 9.19 -8.46 -3.26
C GLY A 34 9.56 -8.13 -4.70
N LYS A 35 9.67 -9.13 -5.59
CA LYS A 35 9.87 -8.85 -7.03
C LYS A 35 8.64 -8.18 -7.63
N PRO A 36 8.81 -7.33 -8.66
CA PRO A 36 7.70 -6.74 -9.39
C PRO A 36 6.71 -7.80 -9.89
N ILE A 37 5.42 -7.49 -9.82
CA ILE A 37 4.34 -8.37 -10.28
C ILE A 37 3.57 -7.69 -11.41
N SER A 38 3.00 -8.47 -12.33
CA SER A 38 2.07 -7.96 -13.32
C SER A 38 0.65 -8.09 -12.78
N PHE A 39 -0.08 -6.98 -12.71
CA PHE A 39 -1.48 -6.94 -12.26
C PHE A 39 -2.26 -5.98 -13.16
N ASN A 40 -3.33 -6.49 -13.80
CA ASN A 40 -4.14 -5.74 -14.77
C ASN A 40 -3.29 -5.03 -15.86
N GLY A 41 -2.28 -5.73 -16.39
CA GLY A 41 -1.39 -5.21 -17.45
C GLY A 41 -0.40 -4.14 -16.98
N LYS A 42 -0.34 -3.84 -15.68
CA LYS A 42 0.61 -2.90 -15.07
C LYS A 42 1.65 -3.64 -14.24
N THR A 43 2.87 -3.12 -14.23
CA THR A 43 3.91 -3.57 -13.30
C THR A 43 3.69 -2.90 -11.96
N ILE A 44 3.44 -3.69 -10.92
CA ILE A 44 3.34 -3.22 -9.53
C ILE A 44 4.60 -3.68 -8.79
N VAL A 45 5.17 -2.79 -8.00
CA VAL A 45 6.36 -3.06 -7.17
C VAL A 45 5.98 -2.96 -5.70
N ALA A 46 6.68 -3.72 -4.84
CA ALA A 46 6.46 -3.67 -3.40
C ALA A 46 6.98 -2.34 -2.80
N ILE A 47 8.03 -1.78 -3.40
CA ILE A 47 8.60 -0.47 -3.06
C ILE A 47 8.85 0.25 -4.38
N MET A 48 8.33 1.46 -4.52
CA MET A 48 8.60 2.28 -5.69
C MET A 48 9.90 3.06 -5.48
N GLU A 49 10.78 3.04 -6.48
CA GLU A 49 12.05 3.76 -6.46
C GLU A 49 12.05 4.84 -7.53
N ILE A 50 12.18 6.10 -7.11
CA ILE A 50 12.30 7.25 -8.00
C ILE A 50 13.74 7.76 -7.92
N LYS A 51 14.43 7.83 -9.07
CA LYS A 51 15.75 8.46 -9.15
C LYS A 51 15.61 9.97 -9.07
N ILE A 52 16.37 10.58 -8.18
CA ILE A 52 16.45 12.03 -7.98
C ILE A 52 17.76 12.51 -8.61
N THR A 53 17.64 13.12 -9.79
CA THR A 53 18.77 13.62 -10.58
C THR A 53 19.17 15.04 -10.20
N GLU A 54 18.19 15.86 -9.79
CA GLU A 54 18.41 17.25 -9.40
C GLU A 54 18.71 17.38 -7.91
N PRO A 55 19.47 18.40 -7.48
CA PRO A 55 19.73 18.66 -6.06
C PRO A 55 18.47 18.93 -5.24
N ARG A 56 17.41 19.45 -5.88
CA ARG A 56 16.09 19.73 -5.30
C ARG A 56 15.01 19.28 -6.28
N THR A 57 14.03 18.55 -5.78
CA THR A 57 12.86 18.12 -6.56
C THR A 57 11.61 18.23 -5.71
N VAL A 58 10.53 18.77 -6.28
CA VAL A 58 9.24 18.92 -5.60
C VAL A 58 8.28 17.84 -6.11
N PHE A 59 7.60 17.17 -5.20
CA PHE A 59 6.56 16.19 -5.51
C PHE A 59 5.23 16.63 -4.91
N SER A 60 4.16 16.48 -5.70
CA SER A 60 2.79 16.55 -5.19
C SER A 60 2.35 15.15 -4.80
N VAL A 61 1.96 14.98 -3.54
CA VAL A 61 1.43 13.72 -3.00
C VAL A 61 -0.06 13.91 -2.77
N ARG A 62 -0.88 13.01 -3.35
CA ARG A 62 -2.33 12.99 -3.16
C ARG A 62 -2.82 11.59 -2.81
N ARG A 63 -3.52 11.48 -1.68
CA ARG A 63 -4.23 10.28 -1.27
C ARG A 63 -5.50 10.13 -2.13
N LEU A 64 -5.61 9.01 -2.84
CA LEU A 64 -6.79 8.73 -3.67
C LEU A 64 -7.89 7.97 -2.90
N GLY A 65 -7.53 7.34 -1.78
CA GLY A 65 -8.45 6.65 -0.88
C GLY A 65 -7.68 5.91 0.20
N ALA A 66 -8.29 5.77 1.37
CA ALA A 66 -7.83 4.89 2.44
C ALA A 66 -9.00 4.00 2.86
N THR A 67 -8.77 2.71 3.07
CA THR A 67 -9.83 1.79 3.52
C THR A 67 -10.07 1.95 5.02
N ASN A 68 -11.33 2.00 5.45
CA ASN A 68 -11.79 2.33 6.81
C ASN A 68 -11.48 1.27 7.90
N GLY A 69 -10.53 0.37 7.71
CA GLY A 69 -10.24 -0.71 8.67
C GLY A 69 -9.18 -0.36 9.71
N ARG A 70 -8.13 0.38 9.30
CA ARG A 70 -6.94 0.70 10.12
C ARG A 70 -6.29 1.98 9.60
N VAL A 71 -5.61 2.73 10.48
CA VAL A 71 -4.76 3.86 10.07
C VAL A 71 -3.69 3.36 9.12
N GLN A 72 -3.57 4.02 7.96
CA GLN A 72 -2.61 3.69 6.90
C GLN A 72 -1.58 4.82 6.79
N GLY A 73 -0.36 4.51 6.36
CA GLY A 73 0.68 5.51 6.16
C GLY A 73 1.45 5.27 4.88
N LEU A 74 1.83 6.35 4.20
CA LEU A 74 2.78 6.30 3.09
C LEU A 74 4.17 6.60 3.65
N ALA A 75 5.05 5.59 3.68
CA ALA A 75 6.43 5.77 4.09
C ALA A 75 7.24 6.35 2.92
N LEU A 76 8.06 7.36 3.20
CA LEU A 76 8.94 7.99 2.21
C LEU A 76 10.35 8.00 2.79
N LYS A 77 11.31 7.48 2.04
CA LYS A 77 12.70 7.38 2.49
C LYS A 77 13.68 7.81 1.42
N MET A 78 14.56 8.73 1.77
CA MET A 78 15.62 9.22 0.91
C MET A 78 16.94 8.51 1.23
N MET A 79 17.53 7.84 0.23
CA MET A 79 18.78 7.07 0.42
C MET A 79 20.04 7.95 0.54
N GLY A 80 19.91 9.26 0.31
CA GLY A 80 20.99 10.23 0.43
C GLY A 80 20.47 11.65 0.27
N GLY A 81 20.13 12.30 1.38
CA GLY A 81 19.42 13.57 1.33
C GLY A 81 18.44 13.76 2.47
N LYS A 82 17.45 14.62 2.25
CA LYS A 82 16.35 14.85 3.19
C LYS A 82 15.06 15.19 2.45
N ILE A 83 13.96 14.87 3.10
CA ILE A 83 12.60 15.21 2.72
C ILE A 83 12.17 16.35 3.63
N VAL A 84 11.67 17.43 3.06
CA VAL A 84 11.12 18.58 3.76
C VAL A 84 9.64 18.64 3.44
N VAL A 85 8.83 18.77 4.48
CA VAL A 85 7.40 19.05 4.37
C VAL A 85 7.20 20.47 4.89
N GLU A 86 6.42 21.28 4.17
CA GLU A 86 6.14 22.65 4.59
C GLU A 86 5.57 22.66 6.01
N GLY A 87 6.08 23.57 6.86
CA GLY A 87 5.70 23.68 8.26
C GLY A 87 6.31 22.61 9.19
N PHE A 88 7.12 21.67 8.68
CA PHE A 88 7.68 20.56 9.47
C PHE A 88 9.21 20.54 9.49
N GLY A 89 9.79 21.35 10.39
CA GLY A 89 11.21 21.32 10.76
C GLY A 89 12.20 21.49 9.61
N ASN A 90 13.45 21.07 9.83
CA ASN A 90 14.55 21.24 8.88
C ASN A 90 14.67 20.09 7.85
N GLY A 91 13.67 19.20 7.82
CA GLY A 91 13.61 17.98 7.00
C GLY A 91 14.23 16.74 7.65
N CYS A 92 13.76 15.57 7.21
CA CYS A 92 14.15 14.25 7.71
C CYS A 92 14.53 13.32 6.54
N PRO A 93 15.46 12.38 6.71
CA PRO A 93 15.78 11.40 5.66
C PRO A 93 14.62 10.41 5.42
N GLU A 94 13.71 10.28 6.38
CA GLU A 94 12.57 9.37 6.33
C GLU A 94 11.37 10.01 7.04
N ILE A 95 10.18 9.91 6.43
CA ILE A 95 8.91 10.38 6.97
C ILE A 95 7.80 9.37 6.70
N VAL A 96 6.72 9.43 7.46
CA VAL A 96 5.48 8.68 7.18
C VAL A 96 4.32 9.66 7.11
N LEU A 97 3.59 9.65 6.00
CA LEU A 97 2.39 10.45 5.80
C LEU A 97 1.16 9.61 6.21
N TRP A 98 0.77 9.73 7.47
CA TRP A 98 -0.36 8.98 8.03
C TRP A 98 -1.71 9.50 7.54
N SER A 99 -2.66 8.59 7.36
CA SER A 99 -3.99 8.86 6.84
C SER A 99 -4.85 9.77 7.72
N ASP A 100 -4.59 9.75 9.02
CA ASP A 100 -5.35 10.46 10.04
C ASP A 100 -4.77 11.83 10.40
N THR A 101 -3.47 12.04 10.19
CA THR A 101 -2.77 13.27 10.60
C THR A 101 -2.17 14.07 9.44
N SER A 102 -1.94 13.45 8.27
CA SER A 102 -1.49 14.18 7.10
C SER A 102 -2.68 14.63 6.23
N PRO A 103 -2.61 15.84 5.65
CA PRO A 103 -3.57 16.28 4.63
C PRO A 103 -3.69 15.27 3.48
N ASP A 104 -4.84 15.29 2.81
CA ASP A 104 -5.09 14.43 1.64
C ASP A 104 -4.24 14.78 0.43
N ALA A 105 -3.86 16.06 0.31
CA ALA A 105 -2.91 16.53 -0.69
C ALA A 105 -1.88 17.45 -0.03
N LEU A 106 -0.60 17.25 -0.36
CA LEU A 106 0.49 18.09 0.11
C LEU A 106 1.66 18.06 -0.87
N GLU A 107 2.53 19.06 -0.77
CA GLU A 107 3.81 19.09 -1.48
C GLU A 107 4.94 18.68 -0.54
N ILE A 108 5.86 17.89 -1.07
CA ILE A 108 7.13 17.58 -0.41
C ILE A 108 8.28 18.07 -1.27
N GLU A 109 9.32 18.54 -0.60
CA GLU A 109 10.60 18.82 -1.24
C GLU A 109 11.61 17.75 -0.89
N VAL A 110 12.26 17.20 -1.90
CA VAL A 110 13.34 16.23 -1.73
C VAL A 110 14.64 16.90 -2.13
N PHE A 111 15.58 16.93 -1.18
CA PHE A 111 16.93 17.42 -1.40
C PHE A 111 17.88 16.24 -1.49
N SER A 112 18.63 16.15 -2.58
CA SER A 112 19.60 15.09 -2.85
C SER A 112 21.02 15.64 -2.79
N LYS A 113 21.96 14.88 -2.22
CA LYS A 113 23.39 15.22 -2.29
C LYS A 113 24.08 14.76 -3.59
N GLY A 114 23.30 14.34 -4.59
CA GLY A 114 23.75 13.89 -5.91
C GLY A 114 23.28 12.49 -6.25
N GLY A 115 22.49 12.33 -7.33
CA GLY A 115 22.11 11.04 -7.92
C GLY A 115 21.62 9.98 -6.92
N ASN A 116 20.56 10.26 -6.16
CA ASN A 116 20.04 9.36 -5.12
C ASN A 116 18.65 8.82 -5.45
N VAL A 117 18.11 7.97 -4.59
CA VAL A 117 16.81 7.32 -4.77
C VAL A 117 15.87 7.73 -3.63
N LEU A 118 14.67 8.16 -4.00
CA LEU A 118 13.50 8.23 -3.13
C LEU A 118 12.76 6.89 -3.19
N LYS A 119 12.52 6.29 -2.03
CA LYS A 119 11.72 5.07 -1.86
C LYS A 119 10.36 5.42 -1.29
N ILE A 120 9.33 4.77 -1.81
CA ILE A 120 7.92 4.91 -1.43
C ILE A 120 7.33 3.52 -1.18
#